data_AF-A0A382VVZ6-F1
#
_entry.id   AF-A0A382VVZ6-F1
#
_cell.length_a   1.000
_cell.length_b   1.000
_cell.length_c   1.000
_cell.angle_alpha   90.00
_cell.angle_beta   90.00
_cell.angle_gamma   90.00
#
_symmetry.space_group_name_H-M   'P 1'
#
loop_
_entity.id
_entity.type
_entity.pdbx_description
1 polymer ?
#
loop_
_entity_poly.entity_id
_entity_poly.type
_entity_poly.pdbx_seq_one_letter_code
_entity_poly.pdbx_strand_id
1 'polypeptide(L)' 'VIKLHGYALSNYYNVIKFALLEKEIDFEEVIAVPR' A
#
# COMPACT_ATOMS: atom_id res chain seq x y z
N VAL A 1 12.05 5.61 4.50
CA VAL A 1 10.77 5.86 3.79
C VAL A 1 10.05 4.53 3.67
N ILE A 2 8.78 4.46 4.09
CA ILE A 2 7.97 3.23 4.02
C ILE A 2 7.61 2.98 2.55
N LYS A 3 7.75 1.74 2.09
CA LYS A 3 7.34 1.31 0.75
C LYS A 3 6.20 0.31 0.87
N LEU A 4 5.07 0.62 0.24
CA LEU A 4 3.92 -0.26 0.19
C LEU A 4 3.94 -1.02 -1.15
N HIS A 5 4.28 -2.30 -1.09
CA HIS A 5 4.31 -3.17 -2.27
C HIS A 5 2.96 -3.87 -2.48
N GLY A 6 2.41 -3.74 -3.68
CA GLY A 6 1.20 -4.47 -4.06
C GLY A 6 0.43 -3.77 -5.17
N TYR A 7 -0.85 -4.08 -5.29
CA TYR A 7 -1.72 -3.52 -6.32
C TYR A 7 -3.17 -3.48 -5.81
N ALA A 8 -3.98 -2.60 -6.38
CA ALA A 8 -5.31 -2.25 -5.87
C ALA A 8 -6.34 -3.41 -5.85
N LEU A 9 -6.07 -4.56 -6.49
CA LEU A 9 -6.95 -5.74 -6.36
C LEU A 9 -6.64 -6.55 -5.09
N SER A 10 -5.47 -6.35 -4.48
CA SER A 10 -5.09 -7.05 -3.25
C SER A 10 -5.81 -6.42 -2.06
N ASN A 11 -6.68 -7.19 -1.42
CA ASN A 11 -7.41 -6.76 -0.22
C ASN A 11 -6.44 -6.33 0.89
N TYR A 12 -5.33 -7.04 1.06
CA TYR A 12 -4.31 -6.70 2.06
C TYR A 12 -3.59 -5.39 1.74
N TYR A 13 -3.27 -5.16 0.46
CA TYR A 13 -2.66 -3.90 0.03
C TYR A 13 -3.56 -2.71 0.38
N ASN A 14 -4.85 -2.81 0.06
CA ASN A 14 -5.80 -1.73 0.31
C ASN A 14 -6.00 -1.44 1.80
N VAL A 15 -6.12 -2.48 2.64
CA VAL A 15 -6.26 -2.31 4.10
C VAL A 15 -5.07 -1.55 4.67
N ILE A 16 -3.84 -1.91 4.30
CA ILE A 16 -2.64 -1.21 4.77
C ILE A 16 -2.55 0.20 4.19
N LYS A 17 -2.89 0.39 2.90
CA LYS A 17 -2.94 1.71 2.27
C LYS A 17 -3.87 2.66 3.03
N PHE A 18 -5.09 2.21 3.36
CA PHE A 18 -6.04 3.03 4.11
C PHE A 18 -5.54 3.34 5.52
N ALA A 19 -4.97 2.36 6.23
CA ALA A 19 -4.41 2.59 7.56
C ALA A 19 -3.28 3.62 7.56
N LEU A 20 -2.41 3.61 6.54
CA LEU A 20 -1.33 4.59 6.41
C LEU A 20 -1.88 6.01 6.12
N LEU A 21 -2.89 6.11 5.25
CA LEU A 21 -3.56 7.37 4.96
C LEU A 21 -4.28 7.96 6.17
N GLU A 22 -5.03 7.15 6.92
CA GLU A 22 -5.73 7.59 8.14
C GLU A 22 -4.78 8.05 9.26
N LYS A 23 -3.54 7.57 9.24
CA LYS A 23 -2.50 7.96 10.20
C LYS A 23 -1.60 9.08 9.69
N GLU A 24 -1.87 9.63 8.50
CA GLU A 24 -1.06 10.66 7.86
C GLU A 24 0.42 10.27 7.76
N ILE A 25 0.68 8.96 7.57
CA ILE A 25 2.04 8.44 7.43
C ILE A 25 2.44 8.54 5.96
N ASP A 26 3.59 9.13 5.69
CA ASP A 26 4.14 9.23 4.35
C ASP A 26 4.69 7.86 3.87
N PHE A 27 4.29 7.43 2.67
CA PHE A 27 4.73 6.18 2.06
C PHE A 27 4.81 6.26 0.54
N GLU A 28 5.68 5.43 -0.03
CA GLU A 28 5.82 5.26 -1.48
C GLU A 28 5.04 4.02 -1.94
N GLU A 29 4.21 4.17 -2.97
CA GLU A 29 3.50 3.05 -3.60
C GLU A 29 4.37 2.37 -4.65
N VAL A 30 4.57 1.06 -4.51
CA VAL A 30 5.31 0.23 -5.47
C VAL A 30 4.39 -0.83 -6.04
N ILE A 31 4.08 -0.72 -7.34
CA ILE A 31 3.23 -1.68 -8.02
C ILE A 31 3.93 -3.04 -8.05
N ALA A 32 3.36 -4.02 -7.35
CA ALA A 32 3.79 -5.40 -7.37
C ALA A 32 2.62 -6.27 -7.81
N VAL A 33 2.65 -6.66 -9.09
CA VAL A 33 1.71 -7.63 -9.66
C VAL A 33 2.29 -9.04 -9.55
N PRO A 34 1.49 -10.07 -9.24
CA PRO A 34 1.94 -11.45 -9.31
C PRO A 34 2.42 -11.77 -10.74
N ARG A 35 3.53 -12.51 -10.84
CA ARG A 35 4.02 -13.06 -12.11
C ARG A 35 3.31 -14.36 -12.45
#